data_AF-A0A1T4XKY5-F1
#
_entry.id   AF-A0A1T4XKY5-F1
#
_cell.length_a   1.000
_cell.length_b   1.000
_cell.length_c   1.000
_cell.angle_alpha   90.00
_cell.angle_beta   90.00
_cell.angle_gamma   90.00
#
_symmetry.space_group_name_H-M   'P 1'
#
loop_
_entity.id
_entity.type
_entity.pdbx_description
1 polymer ?
#
loop_
_entity_poly.entity_id
_entity_poly.type
_entity_poly.pdbx_seq_one_letter_code
_entity_poly.pdbx_strand_id
1 'polypeptide(L)'
;MSYNETFNRFSLYFLAMLISPILFGVLLAIYSITFLQDSWNFGPAIMVVILYSFPFFMFGALPVSLYIDFSAKIKNCSKWIKTFLYAGFGSLAGLLGSVVLYDLFPILSMLIFGMVGGVIHYFILALIKKIIK
;
A
#
# COMPACT_ATOMS: atom_id res chain seq x y z
N MET A 1 7.88 -22.25 17.70
CA MET A 1 8.25 -20.98 17.04
C MET A 1 8.70 -20.04 18.14
N SER A 2 9.93 -19.52 18.08
CA SER A 2 10.43 -18.62 19.13
C SER A 2 9.69 -17.28 19.07
N TYR A 3 9.34 -16.69 20.23
CA TYR A 3 8.72 -15.36 20.32
C TYR A 3 9.47 -14.31 19.48
N ASN A 4 10.80 -14.34 19.52
CA ASN A 4 11.67 -13.43 18.76
C ASN A 4 11.51 -13.59 17.25
N GLU A 5 11.23 -14.81 16.77
CA GLU A 5 11.05 -15.08 15.35
C GLU A 5 9.73 -14.49 14.84
N THR A 6 8.66 -14.61 15.62
CA THR A 6 7.35 -13.99 15.31
C THR A 6 7.44 -12.47 15.37
N PHE A 7 8.10 -11.92 16.40
CA PHE A 7 8.30 -10.49 16.55
C PHE A 7 9.09 -9.89 15.37
N ASN A 8 10.22 -10.52 14.99
CA ASN A 8 11.02 -10.09 13.85
C ASN A 8 10.26 -10.16 12.53
N ARG A 9 9.41 -11.18 12.35
CA ARG A 9 8.54 -11.25 11.17
C ARG A 9 7.54 -10.11 11.17
N PHE A 10 6.85 -9.86 12.28
CA PHE A 10 5.83 -8.81 12.36
C PHE A 10 6.44 -7.40 12.18
N SER A 11 7.62 -7.15 12.75
CA SER A 11 8.31 -5.87 12.61
C SER A 11 8.67 -5.54 11.16
N LEU A 12 8.97 -6.54 10.33
CA LEU A 12 9.18 -6.36 8.88
C LEU A 12 7.92 -5.84 8.17
N TYR A 13 6.76 -6.45 8.44
CA TYR A 13 5.49 -6.02 7.84
C TYR A 13 5.09 -4.64 8.36
N PHE A 14 5.30 -4.38 9.65
CA PHE A 14 5.07 -3.07 10.25
C PHE A 14 5.94 -1.99 9.59
N LEU A 15 7.23 -2.25 9.41
CA LEU A 15 8.13 -1.33 8.72
C LEU A 15 7.70 -1.09 7.26
N ALA A 16 7.32 -2.16 6.54
CA ALA A 16 6.79 -2.02 5.18
C ALA A 16 5.53 -1.14 5.16
N MET A 17 4.64 -1.30 6.14
CA MET A 17 3.42 -0.50 6.29
C MET A 17 3.73 0.98 6.58
N LEU A 18 4.80 1.32 7.29
CA LEU A 18 5.21 2.71 7.51
C LEU A 18 5.85 3.36 6.27
N ILE A 19 6.64 2.60 5.50
CA ILE A 19 7.37 3.13 4.33
C ILE A 19 6.45 3.26 3.09
N SER A 20 5.48 2.36 2.94
CA SER A 20 4.58 2.33 1.77
C SER A 20 3.78 3.61 1.54
N PRO A 21 3.15 4.24 2.56
CA PRO A 21 2.47 5.52 2.43
C PRO A 21 3.37 6.63 1.90
N ILE A 22 4.65 6.66 2.32
CA ILE A 22 5.59 7.70 1.89
C ILE A 22 5.85 7.58 0.39
N LEU A 23 6.19 6.38 -0.09
CA LEU A 23 6.47 6.16 -1.51
C LEU A 23 5.22 6.40 -2.37
N PHE A 24 4.07 5.93 -1.90
CA PHE A 24 2.79 6.14 -2.56
C PHE A 24 2.41 7.62 -2.62
N GLY A 25 2.56 8.36 -1.52
CA GLY A 25 2.26 9.78 -1.44
C GLY A 25 3.13 10.62 -2.37
N VAL A 26 4.42 10.30 -2.49
CA VAL A 26 5.32 10.95 -3.45
C VAL A 26 4.87 10.71 -4.89
N LEU A 27 4.53 9.46 -5.25
CA LEU A 27 4.07 9.14 -6.61
C LEU A 27 2.75 9.84 -6.95
N LEU A 28 1.80 9.88 -6.00
CA LEU A 28 0.53 10.55 -6.21
C LEU A 28 0.70 12.07 -6.35
N ALA A 29 1.57 12.67 -5.54
CA ALA A 29 1.83 14.10 -5.60
C ALA A 29 2.49 14.51 -6.93
N ILE A 30 3.43 13.70 -7.43
CA ILE A 30 4.01 13.90 -8.77
C ILE A 30 2.91 13.80 -9.83
N TYR A 31 2.03 12.79 -9.73
CA TYR A 31 0.91 12.61 -10.66
C TYR A 31 -0.05 13.80 -10.64
N SER A 32 -0.47 14.28 -9.46
CA SER A 32 -1.36 15.44 -9.32
C SER A 32 -0.75 16.70 -9.93
N ILE A 33 0.53 16.98 -9.68
CA ILE A 33 1.19 18.17 -10.26
C ILE A 33 1.30 18.06 -11.79
N THR A 34 1.66 16.89 -12.31
CA THR A 34 1.94 16.71 -13.74
C THR A 34 0.67 16.59 -14.59
N PHE A 35 -0.38 15.96 -14.07
CA PHE A 35 -1.58 15.63 -14.85
C PHE A 35 -2.84 16.38 -14.44
N LEU A 36 -2.97 16.80 -13.18
CA LEU A 36 -4.17 17.51 -12.70
C LEU A 36 -4.00 19.03 -12.68
N GLN A 37 -2.80 19.55 -13.00
CA GLN A 37 -2.44 20.98 -12.88
C GLN A 37 -2.92 21.56 -11.54
N ASP A 38 -2.80 20.76 -10.48
CA ASP A 38 -3.42 21.05 -9.21
C ASP A 38 -2.77 22.30 -8.57
N SER A 39 -3.61 23.23 -8.11
CA SER A 39 -3.18 24.49 -7.49
C SER A 39 -2.54 24.32 -6.10
N TRP A 40 -2.51 23.10 -5.58
CA TRP A 40 -1.95 22.76 -4.29
C TRP A 40 -0.42 22.69 -4.38
N ASN A 41 0.25 23.42 -3.49
CA ASN A 41 1.69 23.24 -3.31
C ASN A 41 2.01 21.76 -3.01
N PHE A 42 3.13 21.28 -3.56
CA PHE A 42 3.58 19.87 -3.45
C PHE A 42 3.55 19.32 -2.00
N GLY A 43 3.96 20.14 -1.02
CA GLY A 43 4.02 19.74 0.39
C GLY A 43 2.65 19.37 1.00
N PRO A 44 1.67 20.28 1.01
CA PRO A 44 0.31 19.99 1.46
C PRO A 44 -0.34 18.79 0.77
N ALA A 45 -0.15 18.64 -0.55
CA ALA A 45 -0.67 17.51 -1.31
C ALA A 45 -0.07 16.18 -0.83
N ILE A 46 1.25 16.11 -0.65
CA ILE A 46 1.91 14.92 -0.10
C ILE A 46 1.38 14.60 1.30
N MET A 47 1.27 15.60 2.18
CA MET A 47 0.92 15.36 3.57
C MET A 47 -0.51 14.80 3.69
N VAL A 48 -1.45 15.36 2.93
CA VAL A 48 -2.83 14.85 2.82
C VAL A 48 -2.80 13.41 2.31
N VAL A 49 -2.13 13.14 1.20
CA VAL A 49 -2.09 11.80 0.62
C VAL A 49 -1.45 10.78 1.56
N ILE A 50 -0.35 11.13 2.25
CA ILE A 50 0.29 10.25 3.23
C ILE A 50 -0.66 9.97 4.41
N LEU A 51 -1.29 11.01 4.98
CA LEU A 51 -2.22 10.83 6.10
C LEU A 51 -3.39 9.92 5.72
N TYR A 52 -3.96 10.11 4.54
CA TYR A 52 -5.13 9.36 4.08
C TYR A 52 -4.79 7.97 3.54
N SER A 53 -3.57 7.76 3.04
CA SER A 53 -3.11 6.44 2.61
C SER A 53 -2.66 5.56 3.79
N PHE A 54 -2.38 6.14 4.95
CA PHE A 54 -1.98 5.37 6.14
C PHE A 54 -3.06 4.37 6.62
N PRO A 55 -4.34 4.75 6.80
CA PRO A 55 -5.42 3.79 7.07
C PRO A 55 -5.52 2.69 6.00
N PHE A 56 -5.31 3.04 4.74
CA PHE A 56 -5.33 2.09 3.63
C PHE A 56 -4.24 1.01 3.79
N PHE A 57 -3.01 1.41 4.10
CA PHE A 57 -1.92 0.44 4.30
C PHE A 57 -2.07 -0.36 5.60
N MET A 58 -2.62 0.26 6.65
CA MET A 58 -2.84 -0.39 7.93
C MET A 58 -3.96 -1.43 7.89
N PHE A 59 -5.11 -1.12 7.28
CA PHE A 59 -6.29 -1.99 7.30
C PHE A 59 -6.44 -2.86 6.05
N GLY A 60 -5.84 -2.47 4.93
CA GLY A 60 -5.82 -3.26 3.70
C GLY A 60 -4.54 -4.08 3.57
N ALA A 61 -3.40 -3.41 3.46
CA ALA A 61 -2.15 -4.04 3.03
C ALA A 61 -1.50 -4.94 4.09
N LEU A 62 -1.55 -4.55 5.37
CA LEU A 62 -0.98 -5.34 6.47
C LEU A 62 -1.73 -6.68 6.67
N PRO A 63 -3.07 -6.76 6.79
CA PRO A 63 -3.76 -8.05 6.90
C PRO A 63 -3.55 -8.95 5.69
N VAL A 64 -3.50 -8.36 4.48
CA VAL A 64 -3.30 -9.11 3.22
C VAL A 64 -1.90 -9.68 3.13
N SER A 65 -0.88 -8.91 3.54
CA SER A 65 0.49 -9.41 3.57
C SER A 65 0.69 -10.55 4.57
N LEU A 66 0.09 -10.42 5.75
CA LEU A 66 0.07 -11.50 6.73
C LEU A 66 -0.68 -12.73 6.17
N TYR A 67 -1.85 -12.55 5.56
CA TYR A 67 -2.60 -13.66 4.99
C TYR A 67 -1.80 -14.38 3.88
N ILE A 68 -1.17 -13.65 2.97
CA ILE A 68 -0.41 -14.22 1.85
C ILE A 68 0.80 -15.04 2.33
N ASP A 69 1.54 -14.54 3.32
CA ASP A 69 2.78 -15.18 3.76
C ASP A 69 2.60 -16.24 4.85
N PHE A 70 1.50 -16.18 5.63
CA PHE A 70 1.19 -17.18 6.66
C PHE A 70 0.20 -18.24 6.20
N SER A 71 -0.57 -18.01 5.12
CA SER A 71 -1.46 -19.04 4.56
C SER A 71 -0.66 -20.14 3.86
N ALA A 72 -0.83 -21.38 4.34
CA ALA A 72 -0.20 -22.57 3.75
C ALA A 72 -0.55 -22.76 2.27
N LYS A 73 -1.74 -22.31 1.83
CA LYS A 73 -2.18 -22.38 0.43
C LYS A 73 -1.51 -21.32 -0.45
N ILE A 74 -1.30 -20.12 0.06
CA ILE A 74 -0.91 -18.95 -0.76
C ILE A 74 0.59 -18.69 -0.70
N LYS A 75 1.28 -19.16 0.34
CA LYS A 75 2.72 -18.97 0.52
C LYS A 75 3.54 -19.44 -0.69
N ASN A 76 3.12 -20.53 -1.33
CA ASN A 76 3.80 -21.12 -2.49
C ASN A 76 3.24 -20.67 -3.85
N CYS A 77 2.27 -19.77 -3.88
CA CYS A 77 1.76 -19.23 -5.13
C CYS A 77 2.82 -18.39 -5.86
N SER A 78 2.67 -18.31 -7.18
CA SER A 78 3.57 -17.53 -8.03
C SER A 78 3.58 -16.05 -7.63
N LYS A 79 4.68 -15.36 -7.95
CA LYS A 79 4.81 -13.91 -7.71
C LYS A 79 3.66 -13.14 -8.36
N TRP A 80 3.22 -13.55 -9.54
CA TRP A 80 2.09 -12.95 -10.25
C TRP A 80 0.78 -13.03 -9.46
N ILE A 81 0.46 -14.19 -8.89
CA ILE A 81 -0.74 -14.36 -8.07
C ILE A 81 -0.67 -13.46 -6.83
N LYS A 82 0.50 -13.41 -6.16
CA LYS A 82 0.69 -12.53 -5.00
C LYS A 82 0.47 -11.07 -5.38
N THR A 83 1.13 -10.59 -6.44
CA THR A 83 0.95 -9.22 -6.94
C THR A 83 -0.51 -8.93 -7.27
N PHE A 84 -1.21 -9.87 -7.91
CA PHE A 84 -2.63 -9.72 -8.24
C PHE A 84 -3.52 -9.63 -6.98
N LEU A 85 -3.24 -10.42 -5.95
CA LEU A 85 -3.93 -10.32 -4.67
C LEU A 85 -3.69 -8.95 -4.02
N TYR A 86 -2.43 -8.50 -3.95
CA TYR A 86 -2.10 -7.18 -3.42
C TYR A 86 -2.78 -6.06 -4.21
N ALA A 87 -2.79 -6.15 -5.54
CA ALA A 87 -3.48 -5.22 -6.42
C ALA A 87 -4.99 -5.21 -6.18
N GLY A 88 -5.63 -6.39 -6.08
CA GLY A 88 -7.07 -6.51 -5.87
C GLY A 88 -7.52 -6.00 -4.50
N PHE A 89 -6.83 -6.38 -3.43
CA PHE A 89 -7.10 -5.83 -2.09
C PHE A 89 -6.77 -4.34 -2.00
N GLY A 90 -5.73 -3.90 -2.72
CA GLY A 90 -5.45 -2.50 -2.93
C GLY A 90 -6.64 -1.78 -3.57
N SER A 91 -7.19 -2.28 -4.68
CA SER A 91 -8.37 -1.68 -5.30
C SER A 91 -9.58 -1.63 -4.35
N LEU A 92 -9.85 -2.69 -3.59
CA LEU A 92 -10.92 -2.68 -2.57
C LEU A 92 -10.70 -1.60 -1.52
N ALA A 93 -9.49 -1.48 -1.00
CA ALA A 93 -9.16 -0.46 -0.01
C ALA A 93 -9.17 0.96 -0.62
N GLY A 94 -8.84 1.12 -1.91
CA GLY A 94 -9.02 2.38 -2.63
C GLY A 94 -10.50 2.77 -2.78
N LEU A 95 -11.37 1.78 -3.03
CA LEU A 95 -12.81 1.98 -3.11
C LEU A 95 -13.41 2.35 -1.74
N LEU A 96 -12.92 1.76 -0.64
CA LEU A 96 -13.26 2.20 0.71
C LEU A 96 -12.75 3.63 1.00
N GLY A 97 -11.51 3.95 0.58
CA GLY A 97 -10.94 5.29 0.69
C GLY A 97 -11.72 6.34 -0.10
N SER A 98 -12.39 5.94 -1.20
CA SER A 98 -13.25 6.85 -1.96
C SER A 98 -14.40 7.42 -1.14
N VAL A 99 -14.89 6.73 -0.10
CA VAL A 99 -15.95 7.26 0.78
C VAL A 99 -15.54 8.57 1.47
N VAL A 100 -14.25 8.73 1.75
CA VAL A 100 -13.70 9.92 2.43
C VAL A 100 -13.21 10.98 1.43
N LEU A 101 -12.78 10.54 0.25
CA LEU A 101 -12.05 11.35 -0.72
C LEU A 101 -12.81 11.52 -2.04
N TYR A 102 -14.11 11.21 -2.08
CA TYR A 102 -14.92 11.29 -3.31
C TYR A 102 -14.98 12.71 -3.89
N ASP A 103 -14.89 13.73 -3.04
CA ASP A 103 -14.84 15.13 -3.45
C ASP A 103 -13.51 15.52 -4.12
N LEU A 104 -12.44 14.77 -3.85
CA LEU A 104 -11.08 15.06 -4.34
C LEU A 104 -10.73 14.25 -5.58
N PHE A 105 -11.22 13.01 -5.68
CA PHE A 105 -10.86 12.11 -6.77
C PHE A 105 -12.06 11.30 -7.27
N PRO A 106 -12.18 11.09 -8.59
CA PRO A 106 -13.16 10.16 -9.16
C PRO A 106 -12.97 8.73 -8.62
N ILE A 107 -14.08 8.00 -8.45
CA ILE A 107 -14.07 6.60 -7.96
C ILE A 107 -13.13 5.71 -8.79
N LEU A 108 -13.09 5.90 -10.11
CA LEU A 108 -12.20 5.14 -10.99
C LEU A 108 -10.73 5.40 -10.66
N SER A 109 -10.35 6.65 -10.41
CA SER A 109 -8.99 7.02 -9.99
C SER A 109 -8.65 6.39 -8.65
N MET A 110 -9.60 6.32 -7.72
CA MET A 110 -9.42 5.71 -6.41
C MET A 110 -9.19 4.19 -6.47
N LEU A 111 -9.89 3.50 -7.37
CA LEU A 111 -9.64 2.10 -7.68
C LEU A 111 -8.21 1.85 -8.21
N ILE A 112 -7.76 2.71 -9.12
CA ILE A 112 -6.42 2.66 -9.70
C ILE A 112 -5.35 2.97 -8.64
N PHE A 113 -5.55 4.03 -7.86
CA PHE A 113 -4.66 4.42 -6.77
C PHE A 113 -4.55 3.33 -5.70
N GLY A 114 -5.67 2.72 -5.34
CA GLY A 114 -5.68 1.54 -4.46
C GLY A 114 -4.86 0.39 -5.04
N MET A 115 -5.05 0.07 -6.33
CA MET A 115 -4.28 -0.96 -7.02
C MET A 115 -2.77 -0.69 -6.96
N VAL A 116 -2.38 0.53 -7.30
CA VAL A 116 -0.99 1.00 -7.30
C VAL A 116 -0.40 0.93 -5.89
N GLY A 117 -1.15 1.38 -4.88
CA GLY A 117 -0.75 1.29 -3.47
C GLY A 117 -0.49 -0.15 -3.03
N GLY A 118 -1.38 -1.08 -3.37
CA GLY A 118 -1.19 -2.51 -3.09
C GLY A 118 0.09 -3.07 -3.73
N VAL A 119 0.34 -2.74 -4.99
CA VAL A 119 1.55 -3.17 -5.71
C VAL A 119 2.81 -2.57 -5.09
N ILE A 120 2.80 -1.29 -4.73
CA ILE A 120 3.91 -0.62 -4.03
C ILE A 120 4.23 -1.33 -2.71
N HIS A 121 3.21 -1.66 -1.92
CA HIS A 121 3.41 -2.36 -0.65
C HIS A 121 4.10 -3.71 -0.85
N TYR A 122 3.66 -4.48 -1.85
CA TYR A 122 4.29 -5.76 -2.20
C TYR A 122 5.78 -5.59 -2.57
N PHE A 123 6.12 -4.59 -3.38
CA PHE A 123 7.50 -4.32 -3.77
C PHE A 123 8.37 -3.89 -2.58
N ILE A 124 7.86 -3.01 -1.72
CA ILE A 124 8.57 -2.57 -0.50
C ILE A 124 8.82 -3.76 0.42
N LEU A 125 7.79 -4.58 0.65
CA LEU A 125 7.92 -5.78 1.47
C LEU A 125 8.96 -6.76 0.90
N ALA A 126 8.96 -6.97 -0.42
CA ALA A 126 9.94 -7.81 -1.10
C ALA A 126 11.36 -7.25 -1.00
N LEU A 127 11.52 -5.92 -1.08
CA LEU A 127 12.80 -5.23 -0.96
C LEU A 127 13.36 -5.33 0.46
N ILE A 128 12.54 -5.03 1.47
CA ILE A 128 12.92 -5.11 2.89
C ILE A 128 13.36 -6.54 3.23
N LYS A 129 12.59 -7.57 2.81
CA LYS A 129 12.95 -8.98 3.00
C LYS A 129 14.28 -9.35 2.31
N LYS A 130 14.59 -8.77 1.16
CA LYS A 130 15.85 -9.01 0.46
C LYS A 130 17.04 -8.38 1.19
N ILE A 131 16.84 -7.23 1.83
CA ILE A 131 17.90 -6.49 2.56
C ILE A 131 18.20 -7.15 3.91
N ILE A 132 17.17 -7.59 4.65
CA ILE A 132 17.32 -8.04 6.05
C ILE A 132 17.72 -9.51 6.18
N LYS A 133 17.71 -10.27 5.07
CA LYS A 133 18.17 -11.66 4.89
C LYS A 133 18.21 -12.55 6.13
#